data_AF-A0AAU9AEB5-F1
#
_entry.id   AF-A0AAU9AEB5-F1
#
_cell.length_a   1.000
_cell.length_b   1.000
_cell.length_c   1.000
_cell.angle_alpha   90.00
_cell.angle_beta   90.00
_cell.angle_gamma   90.00
#
_symmetry.space_group_name_H-M   'P 1'
#
loop_
_entity.id
_entity.type
_entity.pdbx_description
1 polymer ?
#
loop_
_entity_poly.entity_id
_entity_poly.type
_entity_poly.pdbx_seq_one_letter_code
_entity_poly.pdbx_strand_id
1 'polypeptide(L)'
;MSAPGSPATAAIPLQRFEFVVAQANLAVARNWADSLGVPLAYLYADNADLAEVILAFGLLPESEQRRFALELKARISLPATKPRPACSTPAARRPR
;
A
#
# COMPACT_ATOMS: atom_id res chain seq x y z
N MET A 1 6.08 -54.73 1.96
CA MET A 1 5.69 -53.57 1.15
C MET A 1 5.25 -52.47 2.10
N SER A 2 6.14 -51.53 2.43
CA SER A 2 5.80 -50.36 3.26
C SER A 2 5.55 -49.18 2.33
N ALA A 3 4.35 -48.59 2.39
CA ALA A 3 4.00 -47.41 1.61
C ALA A 3 4.85 -46.20 2.07
N PRO A 4 5.28 -45.32 1.15
CA PRO A 4 6.08 -44.15 1.51
C PRO A 4 5.23 -43.15 2.28
N GLY A 5 5.82 -42.59 3.33
CA GLY A 5 5.21 -41.57 4.17
C GLY A 5 4.73 -40.39 3.33
N SER A 6 3.45 -40.05 3.52
CA SER A 6 2.86 -38.83 2.97
C SER A 6 3.73 -37.63 3.38
N PRO A 7 4.14 -36.75 2.45
CA PRO A 7 4.93 -35.59 2.83
C PRO A 7 4.11 -34.78 3.82
N ALA A 8 4.62 -34.63 5.04
CA ALA A 8 4.07 -33.74 6.03
C ALA A 8 4.01 -32.34 5.38
N THR A 9 2.82 -31.95 4.95
CA THR A 9 2.58 -30.60 4.45
C THR A 9 2.78 -29.69 5.65
N ALA A 10 3.95 -29.04 5.72
CA ALA A 10 4.23 -28.09 6.76
C ALA A 10 3.18 -26.97 6.65
N ALA A 11 2.21 -26.97 7.56
CA ALA A 11 1.14 -25.99 7.57
C ALA A 11 1.75 -24.61 7.80
N ILE A 12 1.64 -23.73 6.81
CA ILE A 12 1.99 -22.33 6.97
C ILE A 12 0.95 -21.73 7.94
N PRO A 13 1.37 -21.03 9.00
CA PRO A 13 0.42 -20.35 9.88
C PRO A 13 -0.47 -19.40 9.07
N LEU A 14 -1.78 -19.40 9.34
CA LEU A 14 -2.76 -18.58 8.60
C LEU A 14 -2.32 -17.11 8.49
N GLN A 15 -1.81 -16.53 9.58
CA GLN A 15 -1.29 -15.15 9.61
C GLN A 15 -0.18 -14.90 8.57
N ARG A 16 0.67 -15.90 8.33
CA ARG A 16 1.76 -15.82 7.35
C ARG A 16 1.25 -16.05 5.93
N PHE A 17 0.23 -16.89 5.75
CA PHE A 17 -0.43 -17.07 4.47
C PHE A 17 -1.13 -15.78 4.01
N GLU A 18 -1.95 -15.16 4.88
CA GLU A 18 -2.64 -13.88 4.61
C GLU A 18 -1.65 -12.79 4.19
N PHE A 19 -0.51 -12.69 4.87
CA PHE A 19 0.54 -11.74 4.53
C PHE A 19 1.17 -12.02 3.16
N VAL A 20 1.49 -13.29 2.86
CA VAL A 20 2.07 -13.68 1.57
C VAL A 20 1.09 -13.43 0.42
N VAL A 21 -0.19 -13.74 0.61
CA VAL A 21 -1.25 -13.48 -0.36
C VAL A 21 -1.43 -11.98 -0.58
N ALA A 22 -1.46 -11.18 0.49
CA ALA A 22 -1.56 -9.71 0.39
C ALA A 22 -0.37 -9.09 -0.38
N GLN A 23 0.85 -9.57 -0.12
CA GLN A 23 2.05 -9.12 -0.83
C GLN A 23 2.05 -9.52 -2.30
N ALA A 24 1.64 -10.76 -2.61
CA ALA A 24 1.48 -11.21 -3.98
C ALA A 24 0.45 -10.36 -4.73
N ASN A 25 -0.68 -10.03 -4.09
CA ASN A 25 -1.70 -9.19 -4.67
C ASN A 25 -1.21 -7.76 -4.94
N LEU A 26 -0.43 -7.18 -4.01
CA LEU A 26 0.15 -5.85 -4.20
C LEU A 26 1.14 -5.81 -5.37
N ALA A 27 1.99 -6.85 -5.51
CA ALA A 27 2.93 -6.95 -6.62
C ALA A 27 2.21 -7.04 -7.97
N VAL A 28 1.13 -7.81 -8.05
CA VAL A 28 0.29 -7.91 -9.25
C VAL A 28 -0.38 -6.58 -9.57
N ALA A 29 -0.99 -5.93 -8.58
CA ALA A 29 -1.61 -4.62 -8.76
C ALA A 29 -0.59 -3.56 -9.20
N ARG A 30 0.64 -3.61 -8.68
CA ARG A 30 1.73 -2.72 -9.13
C ARG A 30 2.06 -2.95 -10.60
N ASN A 31 2.24 -4.20 -11.01
CA ASN A 31 2.52 -4.53 -12.41
C ASN A 31 1.39 -4.07 -13.34
N TRP A 32 0.13 -4.17 -12.92
CA TRP A 32 -1.00 -3.65 -13.68
C TRP A 32 -1.00 -2.13 -13.75
N ALA A 33 -0.78 -1.45 -12.63
CA ALA A 33 -0.70 0.01 -12.58
C ALA A 33 0.40 0.53 -13.51
N ASP A 34 1.58 -0.08 -13.47
CA ASP A 34 2.70 0.29 -14.33
C ASP A 34 2.40 0.00 -15.82
N SER A 35 1.74 -1.12 -16.13
CA SER A 35 1.33 -1.46 -17.51
C SER A 35 0.26 -0.53 -18.08
N LEU A 36 -0.65 -0.04 -17.23
CA LEU A 36 -1.71 0.89 -17.59
C LEU A 36 -1.26 2.36 -17.55
N GLY A 37 -0.07 2.65 -17.00
CA GLY A 37 0.42 4.00 -16.82
C GLY A 37 -0.40 4.82 -15.81
N VAL A 38 -1.02 4.16 -14.84
CA VAL A 38 -1.88 4.81 -13.82
C VAL A 38 -1.26 4.74 -12.43
N PRO A 39 -1.60 5.67 -11.51
CA PRO A 39 -1.17 5.56 -10.12
C PRO A 39 -1.71 4.29 -9.47
N LEU A 40 -0.91 3.56 -8.70
CA LEU A 40 -1.36 2.34 -7.99
C LEU A 40 -2.62 2.56 -7.14
N ALA A 41 -2.75 3.74 -6.53
CA ALA A 41 -3.91 4.10 -5.72
C ALA A 41 -5.23 4.12 -6.51
N TYR A 42 -5.17 4.29 -7.84
CA TYR A 42 -6.34 4.23 -8.72
C TYR A 42 -7.04 2.86 -8.65
N LEU A 43 -6.26 1.77 -8.56
CA LEU A 43 -6.80 0.41 -8.52
C LEU A 43 -7.51 0.08 -7.20
N TYR A 44 -7.29 0.89 -6.16
CA TYR A 44 -7.82 0.69 -4.81
C TYR A 44 -8.75 1.82 -4.36
N ALA A 45 -9.17 2.71 -5.27
CA ALA A 45 -10.07 3.80 -4.91
C ALA A 45 -11.42 3.26 -4.45
N ASP A 46 -11.96 3.82 -3.36
CA ASP A 46 -13.23 3.38 -2.77
C ASP A 46 -14.43 3.61 -3.70
N ASN A 47 -14.37 4.62 -4.57
CA ASN A 47 -15.42 4.96 -5.52
C ASN A 47 -14.86 5.60 -6.79
N ALA A 48 -15.72 5.75 -7.81
CA ALA A 48 -15.36 6.28 -9.12
C ALA A 48 -14.84 7.73 -9.03
N ASP A 49 -15.49 8.59 -8.24
CA ASP A 49 -15.08 10.00 -8.08
C ASP A 49 -13.65 10.11 -7.54
N LEU A 50 -13.30 9.31 -6.53
CA LEU A 50 -11.95 9.26 -5.97
C LEU A 50 -10.95 8.70 -6.98
N ALA A 51 -11.34 7.68 -7.75
CA ALA A 51 -10.50 7.11 -8.79
C ALA A 51 -10.15 8.17 -9.85
N GLU A 52 -11.14 8.94 -10.31
CA GLU A 52 -10.95 10.02 -11.27
C GLU A 52 -10.03 11.11 -10.72
N VAL A 53 -10.20 11.52 -9.46
CA VAL A 53 -9.32 12.50 -8.82
C VAL A 53 -7.88 11.98 -8.74
N ILE A 54 -7.67 10.72 -8.32
CA ILE A 54 -6.33 10.12 -8.25
C ILE A 54 -5.67 10.06 -9.62
N LEU A 55 -6.42 9.64 -10.65
CA LEU A 55 -5.91 9.55 -12.01
C LEU A 55 -5.54 10.93 -12.55
N ALA A 56 -6.46 11.90 -12.45
CA ALA A 56 -6.23 13.27 -12.90
C ALA A 56 -5.02 13.87 -12.17
N PHE A 57 -4.91 13.69 -10.85
CA PHE A 57 -3.78 14.15 -10.07
C PHE A 57 -2.44 13.54 -10.53
N GLY A 58 -2.44 12.24 -10.84
CA GLY A 58 -1.24 11.55 -11.33
C GLY A 58 -0.73 12.02 -12.69
N LEU A 59 -1.61 12.60 -13.51
CA LEU A 59 -1.28 13.13 -14.84
C LEU A 59 -0.77 14.59 -14.79
N LEU A 60 -0.96 15.30 -13.67
CA LEU A 60 -0.50 16.67 -13.51
C LEU A 60 1.03 16.74 -13.36
N PRO A 61 1.68 17.82 -13.83
CA PRO A 61 3.06 18.13 -13.45
C PRO A 61 3.23 18.27 -11.94
N GLU A 62 4.41 18.00 -11.40
CA GLU A 62 4.65 18.04 -9.95
C GLU A 62 4.32 19.41 -9.31
N SER A 63 4.55 20.52 -10.03
CA SER A 63 4.19 21.87 -9.59
C SER A 63 2.68 22.04 -9.42
N GLU A 64 1.89 21.48 -10.33
CA GLU A 64 0.43 21.54 -10.31
C GLU A 64 -0.17 20.57 -9.29
N GLN A 65 0.42 19.39 -9.12
CA GLN A 65 0.07 18.47 -8.04
C GLN A 65 0.17 19.16 -6.66
N ARG A 66 1.28 19.86 -6.39
CA ARG A 66 1.46 20.59 -5.13
C ARG A 66 0.41 21.69 -4.96
N ARG A 67 0.15 22.46 -6.02
CA ARG A 67 -0.87 23.52 -5.99
C ARG A 67 -2.26 22.96 -5.73
N PHE A 68 -2.67 21.92 -6.45
CA PHE A 68 -3.96 21.27 -6.29
C PHE A 68 -4.13 20.71 -4.87
N ALA A 69 -3.09 20.08 -4.32
CA ALA A 69 -3.12 19.57 -2.95
C ALA A 69 -3.30 20.70 -1.91
N LEU A 70 -2.70 21.88 -2.12
CA LEU A 70 -2.91 23.04 -1.26
C LEU A 70 -4.32 23.60 -1.38
N GLU A 71 -4.85 23.73 -2.61
CA GLU A 71 -6.22 24.18 -2.85
C GLU A 71 -7.24 23.23 -2.20
N LEU A 72 -7.05 21.92 -2.33
CA LEU A 72 -7.91 20.92 -1.69
C LEU A 72 -7.84 21.04 -0.16
N LYS A 73 -6.65 21.18 0.42
CA LYS A 73 -6.45 21.39 1.86
C LYS A 73 -7.09 22.67 2.37
N ALA A 74 -7.10 23.75 1.58
CA ALA A 74 -7.73 25.01 1.96
C ALA A 74 -9.26 24.92 1.97
N ARG A 75 -9.84 24.04 1.14
CA ARG A 75 -11.29 23.81 1.06
C ARG A 75 -11.84 22.94 2.20
N ILE A 76 -10.98 22.18 2.87
CA ILE A 76 -11.37 21.29 3.96
C ILE A 76 -10.97 21.90 5.30
N SER A 77 -11.91 21.97 6.24
CA SER A 77 -11.57 22.10 7.65
C SER A 77 -11.11 20.71 8.10
N LEU A 78 -9.80 20.46 8.08
CA LEU A 78 -9.28 19.19 8.57
C LEU A 78 -9.64 19.05 10.06
N PRO A 79 -10.35 17.99 10.49
CA PRO A 79 -10.33 17.66 11.91
C PRO A 79 -8.88 17.40 12.30
N ALA A 80 -8.42 18.03 13.38
CA ALA A 80 -7.04 17.95 13.84
C ALA A 80 -6.63 16.49 14.07
N THR A 81 -5.99 15.88 13.07
CA THR A 81 -5.53 14.50 13.16
C THR A 81 -4.32 14.48 14.09
N LYS A 82 -4.46 13.79 15.23
CA LYS A 82 -3.38 13.62 16.22
C LYS A 82 -2.12 13.12 15.51
N PRO A 83 -0.94 13.75 15.70
CA PRO A 83 0.26 13.35 14.98
C PRO A 83 0.58 11.88 15.29
N ARG A 84 0.76 11.10 14.23
CA ARG A 84 1.21 9.70 14.30
C ARG A 84 2.60 9.71 14.95
N PRO A 85 2.83 8.95 16.04
CA PRO A 85 4.14 8.94 16.68
C PRO A 85 5.19 8.47 15.67
N ALA A 86 6.27 9.24 15.57
CA ALA A 86 7.38 8.97 14.67
C ALA A 86 7.97 7.58 14.96
N CYS A 87 8.42 6.94 13.88
CA CYS A 87 9.15 5.68 13.90
C CYS A 87 10.34 5.80 14.87
N SER A 88 10.23 5.19 16.06
CA SER A 88 11.34 5.12 17.01
C SER A 88 12.39 4.16 16.44
N THR A 89 13.54 4.70 16.07
CA THR A 89 14.73 3.94 15.69
C THR A 89 15.05 2.91 16.78
N PRO A 90 15.22 1.61 16.47
CA PRO A 90 15.69 0.67 17.47
C PRO A 90 17.17 0.97 17.75
N ALA A 91 17.44 1.50 18.94
CA ALA A 91 18.79 1.73 19.44
C ALA A 91 19.60 0.43 19.41
N ALA A 92 20.80 0.52 18.85
CA ALA A 92 21.76 -0.57 18.74
C ALA A 92 22.02 -1.25 20.10
N ARG A 93 21.90 -2.58 20.14
CA ARG A 93 22.35 -3.42 21.25
C ARG A 93 23.88 -3.32 21.37
N ARG A 94 24.38 -2.78 22.48
CA ARG A 94 25.79 -2.90 22.88
C ARG A 94 26.08 -4.35 23.31
N PRO A 95 27.19 -4.98 22.88
CA PRO A 95 27.66 -6.20 23.50
C PRO A 95 28.36 -5.88 24.83
N ARG A 96 28.29 -6.85 25.76
CA ARG A 96 28.95 -6.85 27.07
C ARG A 96 30.45 -7.11 26.94
#